data_AF-X1QWB2-F1
#
_entry.id   AF-X1QWB2-F1
#
_cell.length_a   1.000
_cell.length_b   1.000
_cell.length_c   1.000
_cell.angle_alpha   90.00
_cell.angle_beta   90.00
_cell.angle_gamma   90.00
#
_symmetry.space_group_name_H-M   'P 1'
#
loop_
_entity.id
_entity.type
_entity.pdbx_description
1 polymer ?
#
loop_
_entity_poly.entity_id
_entity_poly.type
_entity_poly.pdbx_seq_one_letter_code
_entity_poly.pdbx_strand_id
1 'polypeptide(L)'
;ADRHKIGVCLEPHGQLTNHPEKLTRLVNCHDSLYLRVNFDTGNTFVAGWQPQDFLEQVIEKVHHCHVKDVAAELASERRGEETGIASSEVSVGEGVNAENIVACLKVFKKHGFTG
;
A
#
# COMPACT_ATOMS: atom_id res chain seq x y z
N ALA A 1 -7.19 -8.45 18.14
CA ALA A 1 -6.11 -9.08 17.35
C ALA A 1 -5.34 -10.08 18.22
N ASP A 2 -4.70 -9.62 19.30
CA ASP A 2 -3.75 -10.39 20.11
C ASP A 2 -4.30 -11.67 20.72
N ARG A 3 -5.50 -11.60 21.33
CA ARG A 3 -6.17 -12.76 21.94
C ARG A 3 -6.37 -13.93 20.96
N HIS A 4 -6.61 -13.61 19.69
CA HIS A 4 -6.93 -14.59 18.65
C HIS A 4 -5.75 -14.86 17.71
N LYS A 5 -4.63 -14.16 17.88
CA LYS A 5 -3.45 -14.24 17.02
C LYS A 5 -3.76 -13.98 15.53
N ILE A 6 -4.65 -13.02 15.25
CA ILE A 6 -5.05 -12.62 13.90
C ILE A 6 -4.58 -11.19 13.64
N GLY A 7 -3.96 -10.95 12.48
CA GLY A 7 -3.49 -9.64 12.05
C GLY A 7 -4.63 -8.67 11.75
N VAL A 8 -4.51 -7.44 12.26
CA VAL A 8 -5.33 -6.28 11.88
C VAL A 8 -4.40 -5.31 11.16
N CYS A 9 -4.75 -4.98 9.93
CA CYS A 9 -3.87 -4.24 9.04
C CYS A 9 -4.41 -2.84 8.75
N LEU A 10 -3.56 -1.83 8.92
CA LEU A 10 -3.84 -0.47 8.47
C LEU A 10 -3.49 -0.33 6.99
N GLU A 11 -4.39 0.25 6.21
CA GLU A 11 -4.22 0.47 4.77
C GLU A 11 -3.94 1.95 4.47
N PRO A 12 -3.02 2.27 3.53
CA PRO A 12 -2.71 3.64 3.13
C PRO A 12 -3.80 4.22 2.22
N HIS A 13 -5.01 4.45 2.77
CA HIS A 13 -6.16 5.01 2.06
C HIS A 13 -6.66 6.34 2.67
N GLY A 14 -6.15 6.77 3.83
CA GLY A 14 -6.63 7.96 4.55
C GLY A 14 -5.58 9.06 4.69
N GLN A 15 -6.03 10.26 5.05
CA GLN A 15 -5.20 11.46 5.29
C GLN A 15 -4.06 11.26 6.32
N LEU A 16 -4.21 10.28 7.22
CA LEU A 16 -3.21 9.94 8.22
C LEU A 16 -2.37 8.71 7.86
N THR A 17 -2.75 7.95 6.82
CA THR A 17 -2.10 6.69 6.44
C THR A 17 -1.42 6.73 5.08
N ASN A 18 -1.65 7.78 4.28
CA ASN A 18 -1.04 7.97 2.96
C ASN A 18 0.40 8.53 2.99
N HIS A 19 1.03 8.65 4.17
CA HIS A 19 2.44 8.97 4.31
C HIS A 19 3.15 7.88 5.11
N PRO A 20 4.32 7.40 4.67
CA PRO A 20 4.99 6.24 5.28
C PRO A 20 5.35 6.51 6.74
N GLU A 21 5.82 7.71 7.07
CA GLU A 21 6.14 8.11 8.45
C GLU A 21 4.91 8.07 9.36
N LYS A 22 3.79 8.67 8.91
CA LYS A 22 2.55 8.73 9.70
C LYS A 22 1.96 7.33 9.89
N LEU A 23 1.91 6.53 8.83
CA LEU A 23 1.46 5.14 8.89
C LEU A 23 2.33 4.32 9.84
N THR A 24 3.65 4.48 9.76
CA THR A 24 4.60 3.82 10.66
C THR A 24 4.38 4.22 12.11
N ARG A 25 4.11 5.50 12.39
CA ARG A 25 3.77 5.95 13.75
C ARG A 25 2.46 5.33 14.24
N LEU A 26 1.45 5.24 13.38
CA LEU A 26 0.15 4.65 13.74
C LEU A 26 0.24 3.14 14.00
N VAL A 27 0.93 2.38 13.14
CA VAL A 27 1.06 0.93 13.30
C VAL A 27 1.93 0.56 14.51
N ASN A 28 2.79 1.47 14.96
CA ASN A 28 3.62 1.30 16.16
C ASN A 28 3.06 2.01 17.40
N CYS A 29 1.81 2.48 17.39
CA CYS A 29 1.22 3.17 18.54
C CYS A 29 1.01 2.26 19.75
N HIS A 30 1.00 0.94 19.53
CA HIS A 30 0.90 -0.09 20.53
C HIS A 30 1.89 -1.22 20.23
N ASP A 31 2.46 -1.83 21.27
CA ASP A 31 3.38 -2.95 21.13
C ASP A 31 2.58 -4.25 20.87
N SER A 32 2.18 -4.45 19.61
CA SER A 32 1.48 -5.65 19.16
C SER A 32 2.11 -6.19 17.87
N LEU A 33 2.38 -7.48 17.87
CA LEU A 33 2.80 -8.21 16.66
C LEU A 33 1.67 -8.36 15.63
N TYR A 34 0.43 -8.05 16.02
CA TYR A 34 -0.77 -8.26 15.21
C TYR A 34 -1.37 -6.96 14.68
N LEU A 35 -0.84 -5.79 15.03
CA LEU A 35 -1.14 -4.53 14.33
C LEU A 35 -0.09 -4.33 13.24
N ARG A 36 -0.50 -4.40 11.98
CA ARG A 36 0.38 -4.47 10.80
C ARG A 36 -0.11 -3.56 9.68
N VAL A 37 0.54 -3.61 8.52
CA VAL A 37 0.17 -2.84 7.32
C VAL A 37 -0.41 -3.75 6.24
N ASN A 38 -1.50 -3.30 5.63
CA ASN A 38 -1.99 -3.82 4.35
C ASN A 38 -1.52 -2.84 3.28
N PHE A 39 -0.44 -3.16 2.58
CA PHE A 39 0.12 -2.26 1.59
C PHE A 39 -0.73 -2.28 0.31
N ASP A 40 -1.08 -1.11 -0.23
CA ASP A 40 -1.90 -1.00 -1.42
C ASP A 40 -1.18 -0.24 -2.54
N THR A 41 -0.92 -0.91 -3.66
CA THR A 41 -0.18 -0.30 -4.79
C THR A 41 -0.97 0.83 -5.45
N GLY A 42 -2.29 0.73 -5.52
CA GLY A 42 -3.16 1.68 -6.19
C GLY A 42 -3.39 2.93 -5.36
N ASN A 43 -3.75 2.76 -4.08
CA ASN A 43 -3.98 3.90 -3.19
C ASN A 43 -2.70 4.72 -2.99
N THR A 44 -1.56 4.04 -2.82
CA THR A 44 -0.27 4.70 -2.70
C THR A 44 0.08 5.50 -3.96
N PHE A 45 -0.15 4.92 -5.15
CA PHE A 45 0.07 5.60 -6.42
C PHE A 45 -0.82 6.83 -6.58
N VAL A 46 -2.11 6.70 -6.28
CA VAL A 46 -3.09 7.79 -6.35
C VAL A 46 -2.79 8.88 -5.33
N ALA A 47 -2.28 8.54 -4.15
CA ALA A 47 -1.78 9.53 -3.19
C ALA A 47 -0.54 10.31 -3.66
N GLY A 48 -0.08 10.09 -4.90
CA GLY A 48 1.02 10.82 -5.54
C GLY A 48 2.40 10.19 -5.34
N TRP A 49 2.48 9.08 -4.59
CA TRP A 49 3.76 8.41 -4.36
C TRP A 49 4.16 7.54 -5.55
N GLN A 50 5.44 7.16 -5.54
CA GLN A 50 5.91 5.96 -6.22
C GLN A 50 5.74 4.78 -5.25
N PRO A 51 4.88 3.79 -5.56
CA PRO A 51 4.53 2.71 -4.64
C PRO A 51 5.72 1.97 -4.04
N GLN A 52 6.76 1.68 -4.83
CA GLN A 52 7.97 0.99 -4.38
C GLN A 52 8.75 1.78 -3.33
N ASP A 53 8.81 3.11 -3.43
CA ASP A 53 9.55 3.97 -2.50
C ASP A 53 8.82 4.09 -1.17
N PHE A 54 7.48 4.06 -1.21
CA PHE A 54 6.65 3.94 -0.01
C PHE A 54 6.84 2.57 0.64
N LEU A 55 6.79 1.50 -0.16
CA LEU A 55 6.90 0.12 0.30
C LEU A 55 8.23 -0.12 1.01
N GLU A 56 9.36 0.32 0.45
CA GLU A 56 10.69 0.19 1.09
C GLU A 56 10.74 0.79 2.51
N GLN A 57 9.91 1.79 2.81
CA GLN A 57 9.85 2.41 4.14
C GLN A 57 8.98 1.63 5.14
N VAL A 58 8.02 0.84 4.67
CA VAL A 58 7.03 0.17 5.54
C VAL A 58 7.09 -1.35 5.47
N ILE A 59 7.94 -1.94 4.62
CA ILE A 59 8.00 -3.37 4.29
C ILE A 59 8.06 -4.27 5.53
N GLU A 60 8.84 -3.89 6.55
CA GLU A 60 8.98 -4.65 7.81
C GLU A 60 7.67 -4.80 8.60
N LYS A 61 6.70 -3.92 8.35
CA LYS A 61 5.36 -3.93 8.97
C LYS A 61 4.28 -4.50 8.07
N VAL A 62 4.57 -4.80 6.81
CA VAL A 62 3.59 -5.38 5.89
C VAL A 62 3.25 -6.81 6.32
N HIS A 63 1.97 -7.12 6.30
CA HIS A 63 1.42 -8.45 6.58
C HIS A 63 0.40 -8.89 5.53
N HIS A 64 -0.10 -7.95 4.73
CA HIS A 64 -0.97 -8.23 3.62
C HIS A 64 -0.73 -7.19 2.53
N CYS A 65 -1.13 -7.48 1.29
CA CYS A 65 -1.10 -6.48 0.25
C CYS A 65 -2.33 -6.55 -0.67
N HIS A 66 -2.72 -5.38 -1.14
CA HIS A 66 -3.64 -5.20 -2.25
C HIS A 66 -2.85 -4.77 -3.49
N VAL A 67 -3.01 -5.52 -4.56
CA VAL A 67 -2.45 -5.16 -5.87
C VAL A 67 -3.58 -4.57 -6.70
N LYS A 68 -3.50 -3.26 -6.92
CA LYS A 68 -4.41 -2.48 -7.76
C LYS A 68 -3.63 -1.67 -8.78
N ASP A 69 -4.01 -1.84 -10.03
CA ASP A 69 -3.57 -1.01 -11.15
C ASP A 69 -4.57 0.12 -11.39
N VAL A 70 -4.16 1.15 -12.12
CA VAL A 70 -4.88 2.42 -12.21
C VAL A 70 -5.09 2.80 -13.67
N ALA A 71 -6.34 3.02 -14.07
CA ALA A 71 -6.67 3.51 -15.41
C ALA A 71 -6.07 4.90 -15.65
N ALA A 72 -5.65 5.19 -16.89
CA ALA A 72 -4.98 6.44 -17.23
C ALA A 72 -5.82 7.69 -16.93
N GLU A 73 -7.12 7.64 -17.24
CA GLU A 73 -8.07 8.72 -16.95
C GLU A 73 -8.19 8.97 -15.45
N LEU A 74 -8.43 7.91 -14.66
CA LEU A 74 -8.47 7.99 -13.19
C LEU A 74 -7.19 8.59 -12.61
N ALA A 75 -6.02 8.16 -13.11
CA ALA A 75 -4.74 8.69 -12.67
C ALA A 75 -4.60 10.19 -12.99
N SER A 76 -5.04 10.63 -14.18
CA SER A 76 -4.96 12.03 -14.58
C SER A 76 -5.82 12.96 -13.72
N GLU A 77 -6.95 12.47 -13.20
CA GLU A 77 -7.87 13.26 -12.39
C GLU A 77 -7.54 13.23 -10.89
N ARG A 78 -7.07 12.09 -10.38
CA ARG A 78 -7.05 11.83 -8.92
C ARG A 78 -5.65 11.76 -8.33
N ARG A 79 -4.61 11.56 -9.15
CA ARG A 79 -3.25 11.36 -8.63
C ARG A 79 -2.71 12.64 -7.97
N GLY A 80 -2.34 12.54 -6.70
CA GLY A 80 -1.86 13.64 -5.86
C GLY A 80 -2.98 14.42 -5.18
N GLU A 81 -4.23 14.24 -5.61
CA GLU A 81 -5.41 14.93 -5.07
C GLU A 81 -6.19 14.06 -4.07
N GLU A 82 -6.29 12.76 -4.35
CA GLU A 82 -6.98 11.78 -3.49
C GLU A 82 -6.00 10.91 -2.70
N THR A 83 -6.46 10.34 -1.60
CA THR A 83 -5.64 9.44 -0.77
C THR A 83 -5.84 7.96 -1.08
N GLY A 84 -6.77 7.62 -1.98
CA GLY A 84 -7.11 6.24 -2.34
C GLY A 84 -8.26 6.18 -3.34
N ILE A 85 -8.53 4.96 -3.83
CA ILE A 85 -9.61 4.68 -4.78
C ILE A 85 -10.36 3.42 -4.37
N ALA A 86 -11.68 3.42 -4.57
CA ALA A 86 -12.49 2.24 -4.32
C ALA A 86 -12.21 1.12 -5.34
N SER A 87 -12.13 1.48 -6.62
CA SER A 87 -11.88 0.56 -7.73
C SER A 87 -11.23 1.26 -8.92
N SER A 88 -10.69 0.45 -9.83
CA SER A 88 -10.15 0.87 -11.12
C SER A 88 -10.74 -0.05 -12.19
N GLU A 89 -11.06 0.47 -13.36
CA GLU A 89 -11.72 -0.28 -14.44
C GLU A 89 -10.74 -1.09 -15.31
N VAL A 90 -9.47 -1.17 -14.91
CA VAL A 90 -8.43 -1.94 -15.61
C VAL A 90 -7.92 -3.09 -14.76
N SER A 91 -7.51 -4.17 -15.42
CA SER A 91 -6.87 -5.30 -14.75
C SER A 91 -5.42 -4.96 -14.39
N VAL A 92 -4.83 -5.76 -13.51
CA VAL A 92 -3.42 -5.63 -13.16
C VAL A 92 -2.53 -5.88 -14.38
N GLY A 93 -1.69 -4.91 -14.72
CA GLY A 93 -0.77 -4.95 -15.87
C GLY A 93 -1.28 -4.18 -17.09
N GLU A 94 -2.51 -3.67 -17.06
CA GLU A 94 -3.13 -2.91 -18.15
C GLU A 94 -3.17 -1.40 -17.89
N GLY A 95 -2.92 -0.98 -16.64
CA GLY A 95 -2.99 0.41 -16.23
C GLY A 95 -1.63 1.12 -16.19
N VAL A 96 -1.67 2.40 -15.82
CA VAL A 96 -0.46 3.25 -15.76
C VAL A 96 0.40 2.96 -14.52
N ASN A 97 -0.05 2.12 -13.60
CA ASN A 97 0.69 1.74 -12.39
C ASN A 97 1.42 0.39 -12.56
N ALA A 98 1.28 -0.29 -13.70
CA ALA A 98 1.83 -1.63 -13.95
C ALA A 98 3.34 -1.75 -13.64
N GLU A 99 4.15 -0.78 -14.08
CA GLU A 99 5.61 -0.82 -13.85
C GLU A 99 5.97 -0.69 -12.36
N ASN A 100 5.22 0.12 -11.60
CA ASN A 100 5.42 0.26 -10.17
C ASN A 100 4.98 -1.01 -9.41
N ILE A 101 3.95 -1.70 -9.89
CA ILE A 101 3.54 -3.01 -9.33
C ILE A 101 4.69 -4.00 -9.48
N VAL A 102 5.30 -4.08 -10.67
CA VAL A 102 6.49 -4.92 -10.90
C VAL A 102 7.64 -4.52 -9.98
N ALA A 103 7.87 -3.22 -9.76
CA ALA A 103 8.88 -2.74 -8.82
C ALA A 103 8.57 -3.17 -7.37
N CYS A 104 7.32 -3.07 -6.93
CA CYS A 104 6.90 -3.52 -5.60
C CYS A 104 7.11 -5.03 -5.41
N LEU A 105 6.81 -5.85 -6.43
CA LEU A 105 7.05 -7.29 -6.40
C LEU A 105 8.55 -7.62 -6.23
N LYS A 106 9.44 -6.81 -6.81
CA LYS A 106 10.89 -6.94 -6.58
C LYS A 106 11.27 -6.62 -5.13
N VAL A 107 10.68 -5.59 -4.53
CA VAL A 107 10.90 -5.26 -3.11
C VAL A 107 10.41 -6.39 -2.21
N PHE A 108 9.19 -6.90 -2.44
CA PHE A 108 8.66 -8.06 -1.70
C PHE A 108 9.59 -9.27 -1.80
N LYS A 109 10.04 -9.61 -3.02
CA LYS A 109 10.98 -10.72 -3.23
C LYS A 109 12.31 -10.51 -2.50
N LYS A 110 12.87 -9.29 -2.56
CA LYS A 110 14.12 -8.91 -1.87
C LYS A 110 14.00 -9.10 -0.36
N HIS A 111 12.85 -8.80 0.24
CA HIS A 111 12.60 -8.92 1.68
C HIS A 111 12.02 -10.29 2.10
N GLY A 112 11.90 -11.25 1.18
CA GLY A 112 11.42 -12.58 1.50
C GLY A 112 9.95 -12.61 1.95
N PHE A 113 9.13 -11.67 1.47
CA PHE A 113 7.71 -11.63 1.77
C PHE A 113 6.98 -12.84 1.16
N THR A 114 6.13 -13.51 1.94
CA THR A 114 5.50 -14.79 1.57
C THR A 114 3.97 -14.79 1.56
N GLY A 115 3.30 -13.66 1.83
CA GLY A 115 1.82 -13.57 1.77
C GLY A 115 1.26 -12.22 2.16
#